data_AF-A0A968W002-F1
#
_entry.id   AF-A0A968W002-F1
#
_cell.length_a   1.000
_cell.length_b   1.000
_cell.length_c   1.000
_cell.angle_alpha   90.00
_cell.angle_beta   90.00
_cell.angle_gamma   90.00
#
_symmetry.space_group_name_H-M   'P 1'
#
loop_
_entity.id
_entity.type
_entity.pdbx_description
1 polymer ?
#
loop_
_entity_poly.entity_id
_entity_poly.type
_entity_poly.pdbx_seq_one_letter_code
_entity_poly.pdbx_strand_id
1 'polypeptide(L)'
;MGKATGNILILILFCASLPAQKITQGEYFIDADPGHGKAVPFTLEDTTLQFSIDLEIGVQDIEAGFHRLYTRLKNDSNVWGNTYSQRFYAYQNHKTNPAALASIEYFIDDTVETGKANAIFVDNAKADSLEFVAHLDVSALPVGVHTITARAVNGNGKRAAPYQGFYLEQPVVFIDIVQVEYAFDDQYEFDTLFIHDVDDKAFF
;
A
#
# COMPACT_ATOMS: atom_id res chain seq x y z
N MET A 1 -23.00 -61.09 -53.39
CA MET A 1 -22.10 -60.23 -52.60
C MET A 1 -22.92 -59.11 -51.99
N GLY A 2 -23.22 -59.18 -50.68
CA GLY A 2 -23.96 -58.13 -49.98
C GLY A 2 -23.06 -56.92 -49.70
N LYS A 3 -23.49 -55.72 -50.10
CA LYS A 3 -22.78 -54.48 -49.74
C LYS A 3 -23.21 -54.08 -48.34
N ALA A 4 -22.31 -54.21 -47.37
CA ALA A 4 -22.50 -53.63 -46.05
C ALA A 4 -22.53 -52.10 -46.20
N THR A 5 -23.65 -51.47 -45.84
CA THR A 5 -23.77 -50.01 -45.76
C THR A 5 -23.44 -49.63 -44.32
N GLY A 6 -22.25 -49.08 -44.11
CA GLY A 6 -21.82 -48.60 -42.79
C GLY A 6 -22.39 -47.20 -42.52
N ASN A 7 -23.05 -47.02 -41.39
CA ASN A 7 -23.47 -45.71 -40.90
C ASN A 7 -22.30 -45.02 -40.22
N ILE A 8 -21.89 -43.84 -40.70
CA ILE A 8 -20.93 -42.97 -40.01
C ILE A 8 -21.73 -42.04 -39.09
N LEU A 9 -21.59 -42.21 -37.79
CA LEU A 9 -22.06 -41.24 -36.79
C LEU A 9 -21.02 -40.13 -36.70
N ILE A 10 -21.23 -39.00 -37.39
CA ILE A 10 -20.45 -37.78 -37.17
C ILE A 10 -20.99 -37.15 -35.88
N LEU A 11 -20.30 -37.33 -34.76
CA LEU A 11 -20.53 -36.54 -33.56
C LEU A 11 -19.99 -35.14 -33.83
N ILE A 12 -20.86 -34.24 -34.32
CA ILE A 12 -20.56 -32.80 -34.33
C ILE A 12 -20.52 -32.39 -32.85
N LEU A 13 -19.31 -32.37 -32.28
CA LEU A 13 -19.01 -31.64 -31.06
C LEU A 13 -19.33 -30.17 -31.36
N PHE A 14 -20.57 -29.78 -31.10
CA PHE A 14 -20.92 -28.39 -30.96
C PHE A 14 -20.12 -27.92 -29.75
N CYS A 15 -18.94 -27.36 -30.01
CA CYS A 15 -18.24 -26.56 -29.01
C CYS A 15 -19.13 -25.35 -28.81
N ALA A 16 -20.13 -25.48 -27.95
CA ALA A 16 -20.88 -24.36 -27.45
C ALA A 16 -19.83 -23.48 -26.77
N SER A 17 -19.52 -22.34 -27.38
CA SER A 17 -18.82 -21.29 -26.66
C SER A 17 -19.70 -20.97 -25.46
N LEU A 18 -19.35 -21.46 -24.28
CA LEU A 18 -19.99 -20.99 -23.07
C LEU A 18 -19.74 -19.48 -23.06
N PRO A 19 -20.78 -18.62 -23.12
CA PRO A 19 -20.56 -17.20 -22.97
C PRO A 19 -19.77 -16.98 -21.67
N ALA A 20 -18.72 -16.15 -21.75
CA ALA A 20 -17.99 -15.72 -20.56
C ALA A 20 -19.02 -15.19 -19.55
N GLN A 21 -18.99 -15.75 -18.33
CA GLN A 21 -19.96 -15.44 -17.30
C GLN A 21 -19.84 -13.98 -16.90
N LYS A 22 -20.93 -13.22 -17.06
CA LYS A 22 -20.93 -11.79 -16.75
C LYS A 22 -21.24 -11.56 -15.29
N ILE A 23 -20.58 -10.59 -14.68
CA ILE A 23 -20.96 -10.11 -13.36
C ILE A 23 -22.12 -9.10 -13.52
N THR A 24 -23.19 -9.25 -12.76
CA THR A 24 -24.40 -8.44 -12.88
C THR A 24 -24.68 -7.56 -11.66
N GLN A 25 -24.10 -7.90 -10.50
CA GLN A 25 -24.32 -7.18 -9.27
C GLN A 25 -23.14 -7.35 -8.31
N GLY A 26 -22.83 -6.30 -7.56
CA GLY A 26 -21.95 -6.38 -6.39
C GLY A 26 -22.66 -5.88 -5.13
N GLU A 27 -22.27 -6.42 -3.98
CA GLU A 27 -22.67 -5.87 -2.69
C GLU A 27 -21.52 -5.89 -1.67
N TYR A 28 -21.57 -4.96 -0.71
CA TYR A 28 -20.61 -4.87 0.38
C TYR A 28 -21.28 -4.77 1.75
N PHE A 29 -20.57 -5.22 2.78
CA PHE A 29 -20.98 -5.10 4.19
C PHE A 29 -19.76 -4.97 5.10
N ILE A 30 -19.96 -4.39 6.29
CA ILE A 30 -18.92 -4.26 7.32
C ILE A 30 -19.28 -5.21 8.47
N ASP A 31 -18.30 -6.02 8.86
CA ASP A 31 -18.32 -7.00 9.97
C ASP A 31 -19.35 -8.14 9.85
N ALA A 32 -20.65 -7.84 9.91
CA ALA A 32 -21.71 -8.85 9.92
C ALA A 32 -22.31 -9.03 8.52
N ASP A 33 -22.34 -10.27 8.02
CA ASP A 33 -23.00 -10.60 6.75
C ASP A 33 -24.53 -10.61 6.92
N PRO A 34 -25.27 -9.71 6.25
CA PRO A 34 -26.74 -9.68 6.31
C PRO A 34 -27.39 -10.81 5.49
N GLY A 35 -26.60 -11.56 4.73
CA GLY A 35 -27.04 -12.57 3.78
C GLY A 35 -27.11 -12.05 2.34
N HIS A 36 -27.07 -12.99 1.39
CA HIS A 36 -27.07 -12.71 -0.05
C HIS A 36 -28.21 -11.78 -0.50
N GLY A 37 -27.86 -10.67 -1.16
CA GLY A 37 -28.81 -9.69 -1.70
C GLY A 37 -29.45 -8.78 -0.65
N LYS A 38 -28.91 -8.76 0.57
CA LYS A 38 -29.36 -7.92 1.69
C LYS A 38 -28.30 -6.92 2.15
N ALA A 39 -27.11 -6.94 1.55
CA ALA A 39 -26.06 -5.98 1.86
C ALA A 39 -26.20 -4.72 0.99
N VAL A 40 -25.25 -3.80 1.11
CA VAL A 40 -25.32 -2.54 0.37
C VAL A 40 -24.88 -2.80 -1.08
N PRO A 41 -25.75 -2.59 -2.08
CA PRO A 41 -25.40 -2.85 -3.48
C PRO A 41 -24.47 -1.76 -4.02
N PHE A 42 -23.63 -2.12 -4.99
CA PHE A 42 -22.85 -1.18 -5.79
C PHE A 42 -22.94 -1.49 -7.28
N THR A 43 -22.77 -0.45 -8.11
CA THR A 43 -22.86 -0.54 -9.57
C THR A 43 -21.53 -0.98 -10.15
N LEU A 44 -21.57 -1.85 -11.16
CA LEU A 44 -20.42 -2.25 -11.95
C LEU A 44 -20.49 -1.54 -13.30
N GLU A 45 -19.52 -0.69 -13.61
CA GLU A 45 -19.47 0.01 -14.90
C GLU A 45 -18.97 -0.90 -16.03
N ASP A 46 -18.09 -1.85 -15.69
CA ASP A 46 -17.62 -2.90 -16.58
C ASP A 46 -17.96 -4.28 -15.99
N THR A 47 -18.46 -5.17 -16.85
CA THR A 47 -18.88 -6.54 -16.50
C THR A 47 -18.02 -7.60 -17.22
N THR A 48 -16.89 -7.18 -17.79
CA THR A 48 -15.85 -8.07 -18.32
C THR A 48 -15.15 -8.85 -17.19
N LEU A 49 -14.31 -9.83 -17.55
CA LEU A 49 -13.62 -10.70 -16.59
C LEU A 49 -12.56 -9.98 -15.74
N GLN A 50 -12.14 -8.77 -16.13
CA GLN A 50 -11.16 -7.98 -15.41
C GLN A 50 -11.59 -6.51 -15.41
N PHE A 51 -11.95 -6.01 -14.23
CA PHE A 51 -12.32 -4.62 -14.04
C PHE A 51 -11.75 -4.12 -12.70
N SER A 52 -11.68 -2.80 -12.56
CA SER A 52 -11.41 -2.12 -11.30
C SER A 52 -12.65 -1.32 -10.91
N ILE A 53 -12.90 -1.20 -9.61
CA ILE A 53 -14.00 -0.39 -9.10
C ILE A 53 -13.51 0.45 -7.93
N ASP A 54 -13.83 1.74 -8.00
CA ASP A 54 -13.66 2.67 -6.89
C ASP A 54 -14.97 2.75 -6.12
N LEU A 55 -14.96 2.31 -4.86
CA LEU A 55 -16.14 2.28 -4.00
C LEU A 55 -15.97 3.28 -2.86
N GLU A 56 -16.83 4.29 -2.83
CA GLU A 56 -16.92 5.22 -1.71
C GLU A 56 -17.78 4.61 -0.59
N ILE A 57 -17.15 4.27 0.53
CA ILE A 57 -17.82 3.64 1.67
C ILE A 57 -17.86 4.62 2.84
N GLY A 58 -19.07 5.00 3.24
CA GLY A 58 -19.28 5.79 4.44
C GLY A 58 -18.97 4.99 5.70
N VAL A 59 -18.04 5.49 6.51
CA VAL A 59 -17.62 4.89 7.81
C VAL A 59 -17.98 5.79 9.00
N GLN A 60 -18.97 6.66 8.84
CA GLN A 60 -19.30 7.70 9.83
C GLN A 60 -19.94 7.12 11.09
N ASP A 61 -20.64 5.99 10.97
CA ASP A 61 -21.47 5.39 12.04
C ASP A 61 -20.91 4.07 12.59
N ILE A 62 -19.64 3.77 12.32
CA ILE A 62 -18.97 2.59 12.90
C ILE A 62 -18.13 2.98 14.13
N GLU A 63 -18.03 2.06 15.09
CA GLU A 63 -17.22 2.28 16.30
C GLU A 63 -15.73 2.45 15.95
N ALA A 64 -14.94 3.03 16.85
CA ALA A 64 -13.49 3.01 16.68
C ALA A 64 -12.97 1.59 16.92
N GLY A 65 -12.08 1.12 16.06
CA GLY A 65 -11.45 -0.18 16.24
C GLY A 65 -11.12 -0.90 14.93
N PHE A 66 -10.84 -2.20 15.05
CA PHE A 66 -10.59 -3.05 13.89
C PHE A 66 -11.90 -3.56 13.32
N HIS A 67 -12.09 -3.33 12.03
CA HIS A 67 -13.25 -3.76 11.26
C HIS A 67 -12.82 -4.58 10.05
N ARG A 68 -13.77 -5.28 9.45
CA ARG A 68 -13.57 -5.95 8.17
C ARG A 68 -14.65 -5.55 7.16
N LEU A 69 -14.20 -5.01 6.04
CA LEU A 69 -15.02 -4.81 4.85
C LEU A 69 -15.08 -6.13 4.08
N TYR A 70 -16.29 -6.49 3.65
CA TYR A 70 -16.53 -7.64 2.79
C TYR A 70 -17.19 -7.18 1.49
N THR A 71 -16.80 -7.78 0.38
CA THR A 71 -17.43 -7.57 -0.93
C THR A 71 -17.72 -8.91 -1.58
N ARG A 72 -18.83 -9.02 -2.29
CA ARG A 72 -19.12 -10.18 -3.12
C ARG A 72 -19.86 -9.79 -4.38
N LEU A 73 -19.67 -10.61 -5.41
CA LEU A 73 -20.19 -10.38 -6.75
C LEU A 73 -21.17 -11.50 -7.11
N LYS A 74 -22.16 -11.17 -7.93
CA LYS A 74 -23.17 -12.08 -8.44
C LYS A 74 -23.09 -12.08 -9.96
N ASN A 75 -23.13 -13.28 -10.54
CA ASN A 75 -23.14 -13.43 -11.99
C ASN A 75 -24.56 -13.39 -12.60
N ASP A 76 -24.61 -13.37 -13.93
CA ASP A 76 -25.83 -13.46 -14.75
C ASP A 76 -26.66 -14.73 -14.53
N SER A 77 -26.07 -15.77 -13.96
CA SER A 77 -26.72 -17.02 -13.58
C SER A 77 -27.31 -16.99 -12.17
N ASN A 78 -27.36 -15.81 -11.55
CA ASN A 78 -27.81 -15.57 -10.18
C ASN A 78 -27.01 -16.27 -9.07
N VAL A 79 -25.77 -16.67 -9.35
CA VAL A 79 -24.88 -17.31 -8.38
C VAL A 79 -23.94 -16.26 -7.79
N TRP A 80 -23.85 -16.25 -6.46
CA TRP A 80 -22.88 -15.43 -5.73
C TRP A 80 -21.50 -16.11 -5.76
N GLY A 81 -20.47 -15.32 -6.04
CA GLY A 81 -19.08 -15.73 -5.97
C GLY A 81 -18.54 -15.71 -4.53
N ASN A 82 -17.24 -15.97 -4.42
CA ASN A 82 -16.53 -15.88 -3.14
C ASN A 82 -16.64 -14.46 -2.58
N THR A 83 -16.72 -14.38 -1.25
CA THR A 83 -16.64 -13.11 -0.54
C THR A 83 -15.19 -12.74 -0.34
N TYR A 84 -14.79 -11.59 -0.87
CA TYR A 84 -13.49 -10.97 -0.60
C TYR A 84 -13.58 -10.12 0.66
N SER A 85 -12.46 -10.00 1.40
CA SER A 85 -12.47 -9.22 2.63
C SER A 85 -11.18 -8.45 2.85
N GLN A 86 -11.30 -7.21 3.34
CA GLN A 86 -10.20 -6.33 3.67
C GLN A 86 -10.36 -5.81 5.10
N ARG A 87 -9.28 -5.88 5.89
CA ARG A 87 -9.27 -5.30 7.25
C ARG A 87 -8.93 -3.83 7.19
N PHE A 88 -9.53 -3.06 8.06
CA PHE A 88 -9.18 -1.66 8.27
C PHE A 88 -9.37 -1.27 9.74
N TYR A 89 -8.74 -0.17 10.15
CA TYR A 89 -8.94 0.42 11.46
C TYR A 89 -9.77 1.69 11.31
N ALA A 90 -10.94 1.73 11.93
CA ALA A 90 -11.78 2.92 11.98
C ALA A 90 -11.31 3.81 13.13
N TYR A 91 -11.02 5.07 12.81
CA TYR A 91 -10.75 6.09 13.81
C TYR A 91 -12.04 6.89 14.03
N GLN A 92 -12.47 7.00 15.28
CA GLN A 92 -13.47 8.00 15.64
C GLN A 92 -12.78 9.36 15.58
N ASN A 93 -13.12 10.17 14.58
CA ASN A 93 -12.85 11.59 14.63
C ASN A 93 -13.68 12.16 15.78
N HIS A 94 -13.11 12.15 16.98
CA HIS A 94 -13.69 12.85 18.09
C HIS A 94 -13.74 14.34 17.70
N LYS A 95 -14.92 14.82 17.28
CA LYS A 95 -15.24 16.27 17.17
C LYS A 95 -15.25 16.95 18.55
N THR A 96 -14.42 16.49 19.47
CA THR A 96 -14.13 17.15 20.74
C THR A 96 -12.76 17.77 20.58
N ASN A 97 -12.72 19.10 20.39
CA ASN A 97 -11.55 19.99 20.53
C ASN A 97 -10.25 19.19 20.80
N PRO A 98 -9.57 18.70 19.75
CA PRO A 98 -8.44 17.81 19.92
C PRO A 98 -7.45 18.49 20.86
N ALA A 99 -7.00 17.77 21.88
CA ALA A 99 -5.95 18.29 22.75
C ALA A 99 -4.77 18.65 21.84
N ALA A 100 -4.31 19.90 21.93
CA ALA A 100 -3.28 20.43 21.07
C ALA A 100 -2.06 19.50 21.05
N LEU A 101 -1.46 19.29 19.89
CA LEU A 101 -0.19 18.57 19.80
C LEU A 101 0.89 19.42 20.49
N ALA A 102 1.56 18.87 21.50
CA ALA A 102 2.57 19.59 22.26
C ALA A 102 4.00 19.21 21.84
N SER A 103 4.24 17.93 21.54
CA SER A 103 5.54 17.47 21.08
C SER A 103 5.47 16.15 20.33
N ILE A 104 6.55 15.84 19.60
CA ILE A 104 6.89 14.50 19.13
C ILE A 104 8.07 14.02 19.98
N GLU A 105 7.91 12.88 20.64
CA GLU A 105 9.01 12.16 21.32
C GLU A 105 9.61 11.15 20.34
N TYR A 106 10.94 11.06 20.23
CA TYR A 106 11.63 10.08 19.39
C TYR A 106 12.83 9.39 20.05
N PHE A 107 13.19 8.22 19.51
CA PHE A 107 14.29 7.35 19.94
C PHE A 107 14.99 6.76 18.72
N ILE A 108 16.31 6.58 18.80
CA ILE A 108 17.11 5.89 17.77
C ILE A 108 17.78 4.69 18.44
N ASP A 109 17.56 3.50 17.86
CA ASP A 109 18.05 2.15 18.26
C ASP A 109 17.69 1.64 19.66
N ASP A 110 17.55 2.56 20.61
CA ASP A 110 17.23 2.29 21.99
C ASP A 110 15.72 2.29 22.21
N THR A 111 15.24 1.23 22.86
CA THR A 111 13.96 1.25 23.56
C THR A 111 14.27 1.35 25.05
N VAL A 112 14.37 2.56 25.62
CA VAL A 112 14.52 2.64 27.08
C VAL A 112 13.65 3.70 27.75
N GLU A 113 12.99 3.21 28.79
CA GLU A 113 12.49 3.88 29.99
C GLU A 113 11.73 5.19 29.79
N THR A 114 10.46 5.15 30.20
CA THR A 114 9.55 6.30 30.28
C THR A 114 10.25 7.54 30.87
N GLY A 115 10.59 8.53 30.02
CA GLY A 115 11.09 9.84 30.45
C GLY A 115 12.44 10.31 29.88
N LYS A 116 13.14 9.51 29.05
CA LYS A 116 14.44 9.90 28.43
C LYS A 116 14.38 10.18 26.92
N ALA A 117 13.18 10.36 26.36
CA ALA A 117 13.00 10.61 24.94
C ALA A 117 13.54 11.99 24.54
N ASN A 118 14.13 12.09 23.35
CA ASN A 118 14.32 13.39 22.72
C ASN A 118 12.95 13.92 22.30
N ALA A 119 12.65 15.17 22.61
CA ALA A 119 11.37 15.79 22.31
C ALA A 119 11.55 16.96 21.35
N ILE A 120 10.76 16.98 20.29
CA ILE A 120 10.63 18.12 19.40
C ILE A 120 9.30 18.79 19.71
N PHE A 121 9.36 20.01 20.22
CA PHE A 121 8.17 20.76 20.60
C PHE A 121 7.45 21.29 19.35
N VAL A 122 6.12 21.22 19.40
CA VAL A 122 5.22 21.72 18.36
C VAL A 122 4.38 22.84 18.99
N ASP A 123 4.17 23.94 18.26
CA ASP A 123 3.44 25.13 18.74
C ASP A 123 1.94 24.90 18.94
N ASN A 124 1.59 24.05 19.90
CA ASN A 124 0.22 23.73 20.34
C ASN A 124 -0.79 23.67 19.18
N ALA A 125 -0.39 23.02 18.09
CA ALA A 125 -1.14 23.04 16.86
C ALA A 125 -2.44 22.27 17.04
N LYS A 126 -3.54 22.88 16.62
CA LYS A 126 -4.86 22.26 16.59
C LYS A 126 -5.30 22.14 15.13
N ALA A 127 -5.22 20.93 14.61
CA ALA A 127 -5.79 20.62 13.32
C ALA A 127 -6.19 19.13 13.30
N ASP A 128 -7.16 18.80 12.45
CA ASP A 128 -7.58 17.42 12.22
C ASP A 128 -6.49 16.60 11.49
N SER A 129 -5.59 17.29 10.77
CA SER A 129 -4.38 16.75 10.18
C SER A 129 -3.25 17.78 10.31
N LEU A 130 -2.06 17.31 10.70
CA LEU A 130 -0.86 18.11 10.80
C LEU A 130 0.24 17.42 10.01
N GLU A 131 0.86 18.15 9.08
CA GLU A 131 2.11 17.75 8.47
C GLU A 131 3.26 18.35 9.28
N PHE A 132 4.19 17.51 9.71
CA PHE A 132 5.32 17.93 10.53
C PHE A 132 6.60 17.30 9.99
N VAL A 133 7.56 18.15 9.64
CA VAL A 133 8.88 17.73 9.17
C VAL A 133 9.90 18.06 10.25
N ALA A 134 10.57 17.03 10.76
CA ALA A 134 11.68 17.16 11.70
C ALA A 134 12.99 16.73 11.05
N HIS A 135 14.06 17.45 11.37
CA HIS A 135 15.43 17.05 11.05
C HIS A 135 16.01 16.38 12.29
N LEU A 136 16.36 15.09 12.17
CA LEU A 136 17.07 14.37 13.22
C LEU A 136 18.56 14.40 12.88
N ASP A 137 19.39 14.77 13.87
CA ASP A 137 20.83 14.61 13.73
C ASP A 137 21.18 13.13 13.86
N VAL A 138 21.70 12.57 12.78
CA VAL A 138 22.12 11.16 12.65
C VAL A 138 23.63 11.03 12.44
N SER A 139 24.37 12.14 12.50
CA SER A 139 25.80 12.19 12.16
C SER A 139 26.70 11.33 13.07
N ALA A 140 26.21 10.97 14.26
CA ALA A 140 26.91 10.14 15.21
C ALA A 140 26.51 8.64 15.15
N LEU A 141 25.61 8.26 14.23
CA LEU A 141 25.20 6.86 14.12
C LEU A 141 26.31 6.02 13.48
N PRO A 142 26.59 4.81 14.02
CA PRO A 142 27.44 3.84 13.34
C PRO A 142 26.91 3.50 11.95
N VAL A 143 27.74 3.01 11.04
CA VAL A 143 27.25 2.44 9.78
C VAL A 143 26.36 1.24 10.07
N GLY A 144 25.15 1.21 9.52
CA GLY A 144 24.20 0.13 9.74
C GLY A 144 22.74 0.53 9.62
N VAL A 145 21.87 -0.45 9.90
CA VAL A 145 20.43 -0.24 9.98
C VAL A 145 20.07 0.20 11.39
N HIS A 146 19.42 1.35 11.47
CA HIS A 146 18.94 1.96 12.69
C HIS A 146 17.43 1.95 12.75
N THR A 147 16.89 1.88 13.96
CA THR A 147 15.45 1.98 14.20
C THR A 147 15.11 3.37 14.72
N ILE A 148 14.18 4.06 14.09
CA ILE A 148 13.63 5.33 14.59
C ILE A 148 12.21 5.08 15.08
N THR A 149 11.98 5.26 16.37
CA THR A 149 10.64 5.22 16.96
C THR A 149 10.20 6.64 17.31
N ALA A 150 9.01 7.04 16.90
CA ALA A 150 8.45 8.36 17.18
C ALA A 150 7.00 8.27 17.67
N ARG A 151 6.57 9.17 18.55
CA ARG A 151 5.17 9.25 19.00
C ARG A 151 4.75 10.67 19.33
N ALA A 152 3.49 10.98 19.08
CA ALA A 152 2.89 12.25 19.47
C ALA A 152 2.56 12.31 20.96
N VAL A 153 2.75 13.49 21.55
CA VAL A 153 2.34 13.84 22.91
C VAL A 153 1.44 15.07 22.85
N ASN A 154 0.25 14.99 23.43
CA ASN A 154 -0.67 16.13 23.47
C ASN A 154 -0.37 17.07 24.65
N GLY A 155 -1.01 18.24 24.67
CA GLY A 155 -0.86 19.25 25.74
C GLY A 155 -1.25 18.79 27.14
N ASN A 156 -1.90 17.63 27.27
CA ASN A 156 -2.20 17.00 28.56
C ASN A 156 -1.17 15.93 28.95
N GLY A 157 -0.09 15.76 28.19
CA GLY A 157 0.95 14.75 28.41
C GLY A 157 0.57 13.32 27.99
N LYS A 158 -0.57 13.13 27.31
CA LYS A 158 -0.98 11.81 26.83
C LYS A 158 -0.24 11.47 25.54
N ARG A 159 0.25 10.23 25.47
CA ARG A 159 1.07 9.71 24.38
C ARG A 159 0.23 8.89 23.42
N ALA A 160 0.45 9.05 22.12
CA ALA A 160 -0.09 8.19 21.08
C ALA A 160 0.64 6.84 21.03
N ALA A 161 0.09 5.89 20.27
CA ALA A 161 0.84 4.71 19.86
C ALA A 161 2.09 5.14 19.07
N PRO A 162 3.25 4.49 19.29
CA PRO A 162 4.46 4.82 18.56
C PRO A 162 4.37 4.36 17.10
N TYR A 163 4.93 5.17 16.22
CA TYR A 163 5.32 4.81 14.86
C TYR A 163 6.79 4.38 14.86
N GLN A 164 7.15 3.39 14.05
CA GLN A 164 8.51 2.90 13.92
C GLN A 164 8.91 2.82 12.44
N GLY A 165 10.06 3.41 12.11
CA GLY A 165 10.70 3.33 10.80
C GLY A 165 12.15 2.91 10.91
N PHE A 166 12.81 2.76 9.76
CA PHE A 166 14.22 2.41 9.67
C PHE A 166 15.01 3.52 8.97
N TYR A 167 16.24 3.71 9.41
CA TYR A 167 17.24 4.55 8.76
C TYR A 167 18.46 3.69 8.45
N LEU A 168 19.07 3.85 7.28
CA LEU A 168 20.27 3.12 6.91
C LEU A 168 21.42 4.13 6.82
N GLU A 169 22.32 4.10 7.80
CA GLU A 169 23.58 4.82 7.71
C GLU A 169 24.53 4.02 6.83
N GLN A 170 24.93 4.62 5.72
CA GLN A 170 25.84 3.98 4.77
C GLN A 170 27.26 4.48 5.02
N PRO A 171 28.29 3.64 4.82
CA PRO A 171 29.65 4.14 4.85
C PRO A 171 29.81 5.16 3.72
N VAL A 172 30.37 6.32 4.05
CA VAL A 172 30.83 7.25 3.01
C VAL A 172 32.05 6.62 2.34
N VAL A 173 31.79 5.92 1.23
CA VAL A 173 32.86 5.41 0.38
C VAL A 173 33.22 6.53 -0.59
N PHE A 174 34.28 7.27 -0.27
CA PHE A 174 34.97 8.05 -1.29
C PHE A 174 35.68 7.07 -2.20
N ILE A 175 35.04 6.74 -3.31
CA ILE A 175 35.74 6.13 -4.42
C ILE A 175 36.35 7.31 -5.17
N ASP A 176 37.66 7.40 -5.17
CA ASP A 176 38.35 8.24 -6.14
C ASP A 176 37.95 7.68 -7.50
N ILE A 177 37.07 8.40 -8.21
CA ILE A 177 36.70 8.03 -9.57
C ILE A 177 37.94 8.36 -10.40
N VAL A 178 38.87 7.41 -10.54
CA VAL A 178 40.09 7.63 -11.32
C VAL A 178 39.79 7.60 -12.81
N GLN A 179 38.74 6.87 -13.20
CA GLN A 179 38.39 6.62 -14.59
C GLN A 179 36.88 6.39 -14.72
N VAL A 180 36.24 6.99 -15.73
CA VAL A 180 34.87 6.66 -16.14
C VAL A 180 34.92 5.96 -17.50
N GLU A 181 34.28 4.80 -17.57
CA GLU A 181 34.03 4.07 -18.82
C GLU A 181 32.56 4.17 -19.18
N TYR A 182 32.26 4.63 -20.39
CA TYR A 182 30.90 4.62 -20.93
C TYR A 182 30.88 4.13 -22.38
N ALA A 183 29.77 3.50 -22.76
CA ALA A 183 29.47 3.07 -24.11
C ALA A 183 28.07 3.57 -24.48
N PHE A 184 27.88 3.93 -25.75
CA PHE A 184 26.56 4.17 -26.29
C PHE A 184 26.09 2.90 -27.00
N ASP A 185 24.82 2.53 -26.81
CA ASP A 185 24.19 1.47 -27.57
C ASP A 185 23.95 1.97 -28.99
N ASP A 186 24.80 1.55 -29.93
CA ASP A 186 24.39 1.48 -31.33
C ASP A 186 24.07 0.02 -31.69
N GLN A 187 23.10 -0.12 -32.59
CA GLN A 187 22.27 -1.32 -32.75
C GLN A 187 23.00 -2.61 -33.14
N TYR A 188 24.34 -2.64 -33.22
CA TYR A 188 25.04 -3.79 -33.79
C TYR A 188 26.37 -4.23 -33.16
N GLU A 189 27.00 -3.54 -32.20
CA GLU A 189 28.11 -4.11 -31.39
C GLU A 189 28.54 -3.16 -30.25
N PHE A 190 29.07 -3.69 -29.13
CA PHE A 190 29.71 -2.88 -28.07
C PHE A 190 31.11 -2.40 -28.52
N ASP A 191 31.21 -1.65 -29.61
CA ASP A 191 32.53 -1.42 -30.25
C ASP A 191 33.16 -0.05 -29.93
N THR A 192 32.64 0.71 -28.96
CA THR A 192 33.32 1.95 -28.55
C THR A 192 33.31 2.15 -27.04
N LEU A 193 34.45 1.82 -26.42
CA LEU A 193 34.78 2.16 -25.03
C LEU A 193 35.43 3.55 -25.01
N PHE A 194 34.78 4.52 -24.38
CA PHE A 194 35.41 5.80 -24.08
C PHE A 194 35.98 5.77 -22.67
N ILE A 195 37.29 6.02 -22.56
CA ILE A 195 38.01 6.13 -21.29
C ILE A 195 38.31 7.61 -21.06
N HIS A 196 37.83 8.16 -19.95
CA HIS A 196 38.23 9.48 -19.50
C HIS A 196 38.86 9.36 -18.12
N ASP A 197 40.15 9.68 -18.01
CA ASP A 197 40.82 9.86 -16.72
C ASP A 197 40.24 11.10 -16.05
N VAL A 198 39.81 10.98 -14.80
CA VAL A 198 39.32 12.14 -14.04
C VAL A 198 40.53 12.73 -13.32
N ASP A 199 41.16 13.74 -13.92
CA ASP A 199 42.14 14.54 -13.20
C ASP A 199 41.42 15.28 -12.06
N ASP A 200 42.02 15.26 -10.85
CA ASP A 200 41.57 15.90 -9.58
C ASP A 200 41.35 17.44 -9.64
N LYS A 201 41.20 18.02 -10.83
CA LYS A 201 41.17 19.48 -11.06
C LYS A 201 40.04 19.91 -11.98
N ALA A 202 38.81 19.51 -11.72
CA ALA A 202 37.65 20.31 -12.06
C ALA A 202 36.47 19.89 -11.19
N PHE A 203 35.54 20.81 -10.95
CA PHE A 203 34.34 20.69 -10.12
C PHE A 203 34.52 21.14 -8.64
N PHE A 204 34.74 22.45 -8.48
CA PHE A 204 34.05 23.24 -7.46
C PHE A 204 33.07 24.18 -8.17
#